data_AF-A0A1G0F7U0-F1
#
_entry.id   AF-A0A1G0F7U0-F1
#
_cell.length_a   1.000
_cell.length_b   1.000
_cell.length_c   1.000
_cell.angle_alpha   90.00
_cell.angle_beta   90.00
_cell.angle_gamma   90.00
#
_symmetry.space_group_name_H-M   'P 1'
#
loop_
_entity.id
_entity.type
_entity.pdbx_description
1 polymer ?
#
loop_
_entity_poly.entity_id
_entity_poly.type
_entity_poly.pdbx_seq_one_letter_code
_entity_poly.pdbx_strand_id
1 'polypeptide(L)'
;MKTYSQEDILQFLNKMAQEGRMPENTASAQKAAVSKIFKALDEKELPEGVDVDELIRRFQIKAKTELQSDSLRIYGTRFKSAFNGFLKWNMDPSNYKPKTRRGRPLKNPCHDVRPPLCKDTISQPMTSAGISSQLNAASLVKYPLITASIRGSLEIPEELSKSDIDRLLPLVTEIIKAHGRKTSPLSEKEENDHDNV
;
A
#
# COMPACT_ATOMS: atom_id res chain seq x y z
N MET A 1 21.56 -16.86 -26.55
CA MET A 1 20.86 -16.03 -25.54
C MET A 1 20.80 -16.84 -24.27
N LYS A 2 21.18 -16.27 -23.12
CA LYS A 2 21.05 -16.98 -21.85
C LYS A 2 19.56 -16.98 -21.47
N THR A 3 19.06 -18.11 -20.99
CA THR A 3 17.72 -18.22 -20.40
C THR A 3 17.86 -18.49 -18.92
N TYR A 4 16.88 -18.02 -18.15
CA TYR A 4 16.82 -18.20 -16.72
C TYR A 4 15.58 -19.04 -16.42
N SER A 5 15.79 -20.28 -15.96
CA SER A 5 14.68 -21.15 -15.61
C SER A 5 14.08 -20.76 -14.26
N GLN A 6 12.82 -21.16 -14.05
CA GLN A 6 12.19 -21.09 -12.74
C GLN A 6 13.05 -21.76 -11.66
N GLU A 7 13.59 -22.94 -11.97
CA GLU A 7 14.41 -23.74 -11.06
C GLU A 7 15.69 -23.01 -10.64
N ASP A 8 16.34 -22.27 -11.53
CA ASP A 8 17.59 -21.56 -11.23
C ASP A 8 17.35 -20.49 -10.16
N ILE A 9 16.25 -19.74 -10.29
CA ILE A 9 15.85 -18.70 -9.34
C ILE A 9 15.48 -19.35 -8.00
N LEU A 10 14.77 -20.48 -8.02
CA LEU A 10 14.40 -21.20 -6.80
C LEU A 10 15.62 -21.79 -6.08
N GLN A 11 16.59 -22.31 -6.82
CA GLN A 11 17.87 -22.81 -6.28
C GLN A 11 18.67 -21.67 -5.65
N PHE A 12 18.75 -20.52 -6.31
CA PHE A 12 19.35 -19.32 -5.72
C PHE A 12 18.69 -18.95 -4.38
N LEU A 13 17.36 -18.89 -4.32
CA LEU A 13 16.66 -18.57 -3.07
C LEU A 13 16.86 -19.63 -1.97
N ASN A 14 17.01 -20.90 -2.34
CA ASN A 14 17.38 -21.97 -1.41
C ASN A 14 18.80 -21.75 -0.85
N LYS A 15 19.78 -21.54 -1.73
CA LYS A 15 21.18 -21.32 -1.36
C LYS A 15 21.33 -20.10 -0.45
N MET A 16 20.64 -19.00 -0.78
CA MET A 16 20.64 -17.77 0.03
C MET A 16 20.06 -17.96 1.43
N ALA A 17 19.05 -18.83 1.58
CA ALA A 17 18.48 -19.16 2.88
C ALA A 17 19.42 -20.08 3.68
N GLN A 18 19.97 -21.12 3.04
CA GLN A 18 20.89 -22.07 3.67
C GLN A 18 22.19 -21.42 4.15
N GLU A 19 22.73 -20.47 3.38
CA GLU A 19 23.92 -19.69 3.77
C GLU A 19 23.62 -18.64 4.86
N GLY A 20 22.37 -18.52 5.32
CA GLY A 20 21.96 -17.54 6.32
C GLY A 20 22.01 -16.09 5.83
N ARG A 21 22.23 -15.86 4.53
CA ARG A 21 22.28 -14.52 3.95
C ARG A 21 20.88 -13.91 3.82
N MET A 22 19.83 -14.72 3.73
CA MET A 22 18.42 -14.27 3.67
C MET A 22 17.57 -15.01 4.71
N PRO A 23 16.63 -14.34 5.42
CA PRO A 23 15.72 -15.03 6.33
C PRO A 23 14.85 -16.07 5.59
N GLU A 24 14.67 -17.25 6.17
CA GLU A 24 13.90 -18.35 5.56
C GLU A 24 12.49 -17.94 5.17
N ASN A 25 11.80 -17.18 6.03
CA ASN A 25 10.47 -16.65 5.75
C ASN A 25 10.46 -15.74 4.50
N THR A 26 11.51 -14.95 4.31
CA THR A 26 11.64 -14.08 3.13
C THR A 26 11.92 -14.91 1.88
N ALA A 27 12.80 -15.90 1.97
CA ALA A 27 13.09 -16.81 0.86
C ALA A 27 11.84 -17.60 0.45
N SER A 28 11.08 -18.13 1.41
CA SER A 28 9.82 -18.84 1.17
C SER A 28 8.77 -17.93 0.49
N ALA A 29 8.60 -16.71 0.99
CA ALA A 29 7.70 -15.72 0.40
C ALA A 29 8.08 -15.35 -1.04
N GLN A 30 9.38 -15.26 -1.34
CA GLN A 30 9.88 -14.99 -2.69
C GLN A 30 9.73 -16.20 -3.61
N LYS A 31 10.00 -17.42 -3.13
CA LYS A 31 9.77 -18.67 -3.89
C LYS A 31 8.32 -18.80 -4.31
N ALA A 32 7.39 -18.55 -3.38
CA ALA A 32 5.96 -18.57 -3.69
C ALA A 32 5.59 -17.57 -4.79
N ALA A 33 6.19 -16.37 -4.77
CA ALA A 33 5.96 -15.36 -5.80
C ALA A 33 6.49 -15.81 -7.17
N VAL A 34 7.71 -16.34 -7.22
CA VAL A 34 8.32 -16.87 -8.45
C VAL A 34 7.45 -17.98 -9.03
N SER A 35 7.10 -19.00 -8.25
CA SER A 35 6.26 -20.11 -8.72
C SER A 35 4.88 -19.66 -9.18
N LYS A 36 4.27 -18.66 -8.51
CA LYS A 36 2.97 -18.13 -8.91
C LYS A 36 3.00 -17.37 -10.23
N ILE A 37 4.04 -16.57 -10.45
CA ILE A 37 4.17 -15.77 -11.67
C ILE A 37 4.45 -16.66 -12.87
N PHE A 38 5.43 -17.58 -12.77
CA PHE A 38 5.72 -18.54 -13.84
C PHE A 38 4.48 -19.38 -14.18
N LYS A 39 3.78 -19.91 -13.17
CA LYS A 39 2.53 -20.65 -13.37
C LYS A 39 1.42 -19.85 -14.05
N ALA A 40 1.24 -18.58 -13.67
CA ALA A 40 0.19 -17.74 -14.25
C ALA A 40 0.51 -17.29 -15.69
N LEU A 41 1.80 -17.16 -16.03
CA LEU A 41 2.23 -16.83 -17.39
C LEU A 41 2.25 -18.05 -18.31
N ASP A 42 2.27 -19.26 -17.74
CA ASP A 42 2.53 -20.55 -18.43
C ASP A 42 3.91 -20.57 -19.10
N GLU A 43 4.87 -19.90 -18.46
CA GLU A 43 6.25 -19.81 -18.88
C GLU A 43 7.11 -20.67 -17.94
N LYS A 44 8.11 -21.37 -18.49
CA LYS A 44 9.09 -22.14 -17.71
C LYS A 44 10.45 -21.45 -17.61
N GLU A 45 10.77 -20.65 -18.63
CA GLU A 45 12.04 -19.95 -18.75
C GLU A 45 11.82 -18.51 -19.20
N LEU A 46 12.66 -17.61 -18.69
CA LEU A 46 12.68 -16.21 -19.09
C LEU A 46 13.96 -15.91 -19.87
N PRO A 47 13.89 -15.21 -21.02
CA PRO A 47 15.08 -14.79 -21.74
C PRO A 47 15.86 -13.74 -20.94
N GLU A 48 17.18 -13.72 -21.12
CA GLU A 48 18.01 -12.65 -20.59
C GLU A 48 17.62 -11.29 -21.20
N GLY A 49 17.48 -10.28 -20.34
CA GLY A 49 17.02 -8.95 -20.74
C GLY A 49 15.50 -8.78 -20.76
N VAL A 50 14.71 -9.76 -20.27
CA VAL A 50 13.27 -9.58 -20.12
C VAL A 50 12.97 -8.36 -19.23
N ASP A 51 12.02 -7.55 -19.65
CA ASP A 51 11.51 -6.46 -18.82
C ASP A 51 10.63 -7.04 -17.71
N VAL A 52 11.17 -7.01 -16.49
CA VAL A 52 10.51 -7.52 -15.28
C VAL A 52 9.21 -6.76 -14.99
N ASP A 53 9.16 -5.47 -15.28
CA ASP A 53 7.98 -4.65 -15.00
C ASP A 53 6.84 -4.98 -15.97
N GLU A 54 7.16 -5.21 -17.24
CA GLU A 54 6.21 -5.72 -18.23
C GLU A 54 5.73 -7.15 -17.88
N LEU A 55 6.63 -8.02 -17.41
CA LEU A 55 6.27 -9.36 -16.96
C LEU A 55 5.26 -9.32 -15.79
N ILE A 56 5.50 -8.44 -14.81
CA ILE A 56 4.60 -8.24 -13.67
C ILE A 56 3.26 -7.68 -14.14
N ARG A 57 3.25 -6.76 -15.12
CA ARG A 57 2.02 -6.22 -15.70
C ARG A 57 1.17 -7.31 -16.37
N ARG A 58 1.81 -8.19 -17.15
CA ARG A 58 1.12 -9.34 -17.78
C ARG A 58 0.57 -10.30 -16.73
N PHE A 59 1.34 -10.58 -15.69
CA PHE A 59 0.88 -11.37 -14.55
C PHE A 59 -0.35 -10.74 -13.88
N GLN A 60 -0.34 -9.43 -13.64
CA GLN A 60 -1.49 -8.72 -13.06
C GLN A 60 -2.74 -8.80 -13.93
N ILE A 61 -2.59 -8.75 -15.25
CA ILE A 61 -3.71 -8.89 -16.19
C ILE A 61 -4.26 -10.32 -16.16
N LYS A 62 -3.39 -11.34 -16.28
CA LYS A 62 -3.79 -12.75 -16.31
C LYS A 62 -4.41 -13.22 -14.99
N ALA A 63 -3.83 -12.82 -13.86
CA ALA A 63 -4.25 -13.28 -12.54
C ALA A 63 -5.28 -12.36 -11.86
N LYS A 64 -5.81 -11.35 -12.56
CA LYS A 64 -6.79 -10.39 -12.02
C LYS A 64 -8.08 -11.05 -11.53
N THR A 65 -8.47 -12.15 -12.15
CA THR A 65 -9.69 -12.90 -11.82
C THR A 65 -9.50 -13.83 -10.62
N GLU A 66 -8.27 -14.27 -10.35
CA GLU A 66 -7.97 -15.28 -9.32
C GLU A 66 -7.47 -14.66 -8.01
N LEU A 67 -6.87 -13.46 -8.07
CA LEU A 67 -6.18 -12.85 -6.93
C LEU A 67 -6.65 -11.42 -6.67
N GLN A 68 -6.64 -11.04 -5.41
CA GLN A 68 -6.88 -9.66 -4.98
C GLN A 68 -5.74 -8.74 -5.46
N SER A 69 -6.07 -7.48 -5.79
CA SER A 69 -5.12 -6.50 -6.31
C SER A 69 -3.92 -6.27 -5.38
N ASP A 70 -4.15 -6.27 -4.07
CA ASP A 70 -3.08 -6.11 -3.08
C ASP A 70 -2.12 -7.32 -3.09
N SER A 71 -2.63 -8.54 -3.27
CA SER A 71 -1.81 -9.75 -3.40
C SER A 71 -0.98 -9.73 -4.67
N LEU A 72 -1.56 -9.29 -5.80
CA LEU A 72 -0.84 -9.15 -7.06
C LEU A 72 0.35 -8.19 -6.94
N ARG A 73 0.16 -7.05 -6.26
CA ARG A 73 1.25 -6.08 -6.00
C ARG A 73 2.34 -6.67 -5.12
N ILE A 74 1.97 -7.42 -4.08
CA ILE A 74 2.92 -8.09 -3.18
C ILE A 74 3.74 -9.13 -3.94
N TYR A 75 3.11 -9.97 -4.75
CA TYR A 75 3.82 -10.97 -5.56
C TYR A 75 4.78 -10.31 -6.56
N GLY A 76 4.35 -9.26 -7.26
CA GLY A 76 5.21 -8.49 -8.17
C GLY A 76 6.44 -7.91 -7.46
N THR A 77 6.25 -7.28 -6.30
CA THR A 77 7.36 -6.69 -5.53
C THR A 77 8.36 -7.74 -5.07
N ARG A 78 7.87 -8.89 -4.59
CA ARG A 78 8.70 -10.01 -4.13
C ARG A 78 9.47 -10.63 -5.29
N PHE A 79 8.82 -10.81 -6.43
CA PHE A 79 9.45 -11.32 -7.64
C PHE A 79 10.54 -10.37 -8.15
N LYS A 80 10.25 -9.08 -8.27
CA LYS A 80 11.24 -8.06 -8.66
C LYS A 80 12.46 -8.08 -7.75
N SER A 81 12.24 -8.24 -6.45
CA SER A 81 13.32 -8.34 -5.47
C SER A 81 14.16 -9.61 -5.65
N ALA A 82 13.50 -10.76 -5.85
CA ALA A 82 14.15 -12.05 -6.06
C ALA A 82 14.97 -12.06 -7.36
N PHE A 83 14.38 -11.62 -8.46
CA PHE A 83 15.01 -11.61 -9.78
C PHE A 83 16.18 -10.63 -9.85
N ASN A 84 16.05 -9.42 -9.30
CA ASN A 84 17.17 -8.48 -9.21
C ASN A 84 18.31 -9.03 -8.34
N GLY A 85 17.97 -9.71 -7.24
CA GLY A 85 18.95 -10.41 -6.41
C GLY A 85 19.68 -11.52 -7.15
N PHE A 86 18.94 -12.33 -7.91
CA PHE A 86 19.48 -13.40 -8.75
C PHE A 86 20.41 -12.86 -9.85
N LEU A 87 20.04 -11.78 -10.55
CA LEU A 87 20.90 -11.14 -11.55
C LEU A 87 22.21 -10.64 -10.94
N LYS A 88 22.14 -9.97 -9.77
CA LYS A 88 23.34 -9.51 -9.06
C LYS A 88 24.22 -10.66 -8.58
N TRP A 89 23.61 -11.74 -8.14
CA TRP A 89 24.34 -12.94 -7.74
C TRP A 89 25.02 -13.62 -8.93
N ASN A 90 24.38 -13.65 -10.10
CA ASN A 90 24.99 -14.16 -11.33
C ASN A 90 26.15 -13.29 -11.83
N MET A 91 26.08 -11.96 -11.60
CA MET A 91 27.16 -11.05 -11.94
C MET A 91 28.35 -11.19 -10.97
N ASP A 92 28.10 -11.18 -9.67
CA ASP A 92 29.14 -11.20 -8.63
C ASP A 92 28.72 -12.07 -7.42
N PRO A 93 28.88 -13.41 -7.49
CA PRO A 93 28.41 -14.31 -6.44
C PRO A 93 29.17 -14.12 -5.12
N SER A 94 30.46 -13.79 -5.18
CA SER A 94 31.32 -13.63 -3.99
C SER A 94 30.96 -12.41 -3.15
N ASN A 95 30.55 -11.30 -3.79
CA ASN A 95 30.25 -10.04 -3.11
C ASN A 95 28.75 -9.79 -2.90
N TYR A 96 27.88 -10.72 -3.31
CA TYR A 96 26.44 -10.54 -3.18
C TYR A 96 26.00 -10.45 -1.71
N LYS A 97 25.48 -9.27 -1.34
CA LYS A 97 24.85 -9.00 -0.05
C LYS A 97 23.38 -8.65 -0.27
N PRO A 98 22.43 -9.49 0.15
CA PRO A 98 21.02 -9.19 0.03
C PRO A 98 20.70 -7.95 0.87
N LYS A 99 19.89 -7.05 0.30
CA LYS A 99 19.52 -5.79 0.92
C LYS A 99 18.52 -6.08 2.05
N THR A 100 19.01 -6.49 3.21
CA THR A 100 18.18 -6.61 4.41
C THR A 100 17.78 -5.18 4.79
N ARG A 101 16.49 -4.86 4.73
CA ARG A 101 16.02 -3.61 5.33
C ARG A 101 16.32 -3.75 6.81
N ARG A 102 17.28 -2.96 7.33
CA ARG A 102 17.47 -2.81 8.77
C ARG A 102 16.11 -2.46 9.34
N GLY A 103 15.54 -3.39 10.11
CA GLY A 103 14.25 -3.18 10.74
C GLY A 103 14.31 -1.87 11.51
N ARG A 104 13.32 -1.01 11.30
CA ARG A 104 13.01 0.01 12.31
C ARG A 104 12.85 -0.78 13.63
N PRO A 105 13.52 -0.39 14.73
CA PRO A 105 13.45 -1.15 15.96
C PRO A 105 11.98 -1.41 16.29
N LEU A 106 11.64 -2.69 16.45
CA LEU A 106 10.33 -3.07 16.94
C LEU A 106 10.18 -2.39 18.29
N LYS A 107 9.29 -1.40 18.37
CA LYS A 107 8.82 -0.90 19.66
C LYS A 107 8.03 -2.07 20.24
N ASN A 108 8.65 -2.81 21.14
CA ASN A 108 8.03 -3.92 21.85
C ASN A 108 6.66 -3.43 22.39
N PRO A 109 5.52 -3.98 21.95
CA PRO A 109 4.31 -3.84 22.75
C PRO A 109 4.59 -4.59 24.04
N CYS A 110 4.61 -3.84 25.15
CA CYS A 110 4.74 -4.41 26.47
C CYS A 110 3.63 -5.44 26.66
N HIS A 111 4.03 -6.62 27.12
CA HIS A 111 3.15 -7.71 27.48
C HIS A 111 2.28 -7.25 28.66
N ASP A 112 1.01 -6.94 28.41
CA ASP A 112 0.06 -6.71 29.51
C ASP A 112 -0.73 -8.00 29.75
N VAL A 113 -0.19 -8.80 30.66
CA VAL A 113 -0.98 -9.78 31.41
C VAL A 113 -1.93 -8.95 32.27
N ARG A 114 -3.22 -8.97 31.93
CA ARG A 114 -4.34 -8.47 32.75
C ARG A 114 -4.04 -8.51 34.26
N PRO A 115 -4.17 -7.39 34.97
CA PRO A 115 -4.58 -7.40 36.37
C PRO A 115 -6.01 -6.84 36.52
N PRO A 116 -6.83 -7.35 37.47
CA PRO A 116 -8.17 -6.83 37.69
C PRO A 116 -8.18 -5.63 38.65
N LEU A 117 -8.95 -4.61 38.23
CA LEU A 117 -9.79 -3.67 38.97
C LEU A 117 -9.19 -2.56 39.88
N CYS A 118 -9.81 -1.37 39.71
CA CYS A 118 -10.06 -0.29 40.69
C CYS A 118 -8.84 0.62 41.07
N LYS A 119 -8.88 1.97 41.19
CA LYS A 119 -9.93 3.01 41.37
C LYS A 119 -9.48 4.40 40.83
N ASP A 120 -10.47 5.24 40.50
CA ASP A 120 -10.63 6.71 40.56
C ASP A 120 -9.40 7.65 40.61
N THR A 121 -9.39 8.70 39.75
CA THR A 121 -9.24 10.14 40.11
C THR A 121 -8.77 11.04 38.93
N ILE A 122 -9.71 11.85 38.41
CA ILE A 122 -9.63 13.30 38.08
C ILE A 122 -8.51 13.88 37.16
N SER A 123 -8.99 14.46 36.04
CA SER A 123 -8.56 15.67 35.29
C SER A 123 -7.38 15.71 34.30
N GLN A 124 -7.74 16.26 33.13
CA GLN A 124 -7.02 16.83 31.97
C GLN A 124 -5.83 17.80 32.30
N PRO A 125 -4.93 18.19 31.37
CA PRO A 125 -5.21 18.59 29.98
C PRO A 125 -4.18 18.24 28.87
N MET A 126 -4.59 18.60 27.65
CA MET A 126 -3.88 18.55 26.38
C MET A 126 -2.46 19.14 26.41
N THR A 127 -1.53 18.55 25.65
CA THR A 127 -0.54 19.32 24.88
C THR A 127 -0.14 18.59 23.61
N SER A 128 -0.31 19.31 22.51
CA SER A 128 0.10 19.02 21.14
C SER A 128 1.61 19.05 20.94
N ALA A 129 2.17 18.03 20.28
CA ALA A 129 3.40 18.09 19.48
C ALA A 129 3.58 16.70 18.84
N GLY A 130 3.32 16.50 17.55
CA GLY A 130 4.19 16.94 16.47
C GLY A 130 4.40 15.72 15.57
N ILE A 131 3.43 15.44 14.71
CA ILE A 131 3.49 14.34 13.74
C ILE A 131 4.42 14.80 12.61
N SER A 132 5.73 14.63 12.78
CA SER A 132 6.67 14.67 11.66
C SER A 132 6.65 13.31 10.98
N SER A 133 5.57 13.02 10.26
CA SER A 133 5.53 11.90 9.32
C SER A 133 6.46 12.24 8.15
N GLN A 134 7.61 11.56 8.14
CA GLN A 134 8.55 11.51 7.03
C GLN A 134 7.77 11.21 5.74
N LEU A 135 7.60 12.24 4.93
CA LEU A 135 7.05 12.15 3.59
C LEU A 135 8.06 11.38 2.74
N ASN A 136 7.70 10.15 2.36
CA ASN A 136 8.19 9.61 1.10
C ASN A 136 7.79 10.62 0.03
N ALA A 137 8.74 10.99 -0.85
CA ALA A 137 8.49 11.86 -1.99
C ALA A 137 7.57 11.13 -2.99
N ALA A 138 6.28 11.03 -2.65
CA ALA A 138 5.23 10.72 -3.59
C ALA A 138 5.07 11.95 -4.48
N SER A 139 5.06 11.75 -5.79
CA SER A 139 4.63 12.74 -6.75
C SER A 139 3.24 13.23 -6.34
N LEU A 140 3.13 14.49 -5.92
CA LEU A 140 1.84 15.12 -5.65
C LEU A 140 1.25 15.52 -7.01
N VAL A 141 0.10 14.95 -7.32
CA VAL A 141 -0.68 15.32 -8.50
C VAL A 141 -1.67 16.40 -8.07
N LYS A 142 -1.65 17.52 -8.79
CA LYS A 142 -2.50 18.68 -8.53
C LYS A 142 -3.86 18.50 -9.22
N TYR A 143 -4.91 18.31 -8.44
CA TYR A 143 -6.28 18.18 -8.94
C TYR A 143 -7.01 19.52 -8.81
N PRO A 144 -7.57 20.07 -9.91
CA PRO A 144 -8.36 21.28 -9.83
C PRO A 144 -9.70 21.00 -9.12
N LEU A 145 -10.00 21.74 -8.07
CA LEU A 145 -11.31 21.77 -7.43
C LEU A 145 -12.06 22.99 -7.95
N ILE A 146 -12.99 22.74 -8.86
CA ILE A 146 -13.88 23.76 -9.39
C ILE A 146 -15.23 23.55 -8.72
N THR A 147 -15.58 24.43 -7.79
CA THR A 147 -16.91 24.48 -7.18
C THR A 147 -17.58 25.81 -7.52
N ALA A 148 -18.89 25.92 -7.30
CA ALA A 148 -19.67 27.12 -7.65
C ALA A 148 -19.16 28.41 -6.96
N SER A 149 -18.44 28.29 -5.83
CA SER A 149 -18.02 29.43 -5.01
C SER A 149 -16.49 29.56 -4.89
N ILE A 150 -15.73 28.47 -5.05
CA ILE A 150 -14.27 28.47 -4.86
C ILE A 150 -13.57 27.76 -6.01
N ARG A 151 -12.53 28.40 -6.55
CA ARG A 151 -11.51 27.77 -7.41
C ARG A 151 -10.29 27.48 -6.56
N GLY A 152 -10.03 26.21 -6.32
CA GLY A 152 -8.88 25.73 -5.57
C GLY A 152 -8.17 24.59 -6.29
N SER A 153 -7.08 24.14 -5.70
CA SER A 153 -6.38 22.93 -6.15
C SER A 153 -6.05 22.07 -4.95
N LEU A 154 -6.34 20.78 -5.06
CA LEU A 154 -5.98 19.79 -4.06
C LEU A 154 -4.77 19.01 -4.56
N GLU A 155 -3.70 19.01 -3.77
CA GLU A 155 -2.52 18.23 -4.08
C GLU A 155 -2.63 16.89 -3.37
N ILE A 156 -2.77 15.84 -4.16
CA ILE A 156 -2.99 14.47 -3.68
C ILE A 156 -1.81 13.61 -4.14
N PRO A 157 -1.26 12.73 -3.29
CA PRO A 157 -0.25 11.75 -3.71
C PRO A 157 -0.76 10.84 -4.85
N GLU A 158 0.11 10.52 -5.82
CA GLU A 158 -0.21 9.67 -6.98
C GLU A 158 -0.67 8.25 -6.59
N GLU A 159 -0.17 7.71 -5.48
CA GLU A 159 -0.60 6.42 -4.93
C GLU A 159 -1.45 6.62 -3.66
N LEU A 160 -2.78 6.65 -3.80
CA LEU A 160 -3.68 6.53 -2.65
C LEU A 160 -3.89 5.06 -2.27
N SER A 161 -3.62 4.72 -1.01
CA SER A 161 -4.02 3.41 -0.49
C SER A 161 -5.49 3.43 -0.05
N LYS A 162 -6.15 2.26 -0.06
CA LYS A 162 -7.53 2.11 0.45
C LYS A 162 -7.64 2.61 1.90
N SER A 163 -6.62 2.34 2.72
CA SER A 163 -6.54 2.83 4.10
C SER A 163 -6.47 4.35 4.22
N ASP A 164 -5.91 5.06 3.23
CA ASP A 164 -5.89 6.52 3.24
C ASP A 164 -7.26 7.09 2.87
N ILE A 165 -7.96 6.46 1.92
CA ILE A 165 -9.35 6.79 1.56
C ILE A 165 -10.27 6.63 2.77
N ASP A 166 -10.17 5.50 3.47
CA ASP A 166 -10.98 5.21 4.67
C ASP A 166 -10.77 6.23 5.79
N ARG A 167 -9.58 6.87 5.84
CA ARG A 167 -9.27 7.94 6.81
C ARG A 167 -9.75 9.31 6.35
N LEU A 168 -9.74 9.58 5.05
CA LEU A 168 -10.18 10.86 4.48
C LEU A 168 -11.71 10.98 4.40
N LEU A 169 -12.42 9.87 4.18
CA LEU A 169 -13.87 9.84 4.04
C LEU A 169 -14.63 10.46 5.23
N PRO A 170 -14.33 10.11 6.50
CA PRO A 170 -14.97 10.74 7.66
C PRO A 170 -14.76 12.25 7.69
N LEU A 171 -13.54 12.71 7.37
CA LEU A 171 -13.18 14.13 7.39
C LEU A 171 -13.93 14.93 6.33
N VAL A 172 -14.00 14.42 5.09
CA VAL A 172 -14.78 15.07 4.02
C VAL A 172 -16.27 15.10 4.36
N THR A 173 -16.80 14.01 4.93
CA THR A 173 -18.19 13.93 5.37
C THR A 173 -18.49 14.94 6.47
N GLU A 174 -17.56 15.11 7.41
CA GLU A 174 -17.67 16.08 8.50
C GLU A 174 -17.62 17.53 7.98
N ILE A 175 -16.74 17.84 7.02
CA ILE A 175 -16.68 19.16 6.37
C ILE A 175 -18.01 19.49 5.69
N ILE A 176 -18.61 18.55 4.95
CA ILE A 176 -19.91 18.73 4.31
C ILE A 176 -21.00 18.99 5.36
N LYS A 177 -21.01 18.21 6.44
CA LYS A 177 -22.00 18.35 7.53
C LYS A 177 -21.85 19.67 8.31
N ALA A 178 -20.62 20.16 8.47
CA ALA A 178 -20.32 21.42 9.15
C ALA A 178 -20.68 22.64 8.30
N HIS A 179 -20.47 22.59 6.98
CA HIS A 179 -20.70 23.71 6.07
C HIS A 179 -22.10 23.70 5.41
N GLY A 180 -22.81 22.58 5.44
CA GLY A 180 -24.18 22.43 4.91
C GLY A 180 -25.30 23.06 5.75
N ARG A 181 -25.00 23.73 6.88
CA ARG A 181 -26.01 24.38 7.75
C ARG A 181 -26.23 25.87 7.49
N LYS A 182 -25.84 26.40 6.34
CA LYS A 182 -26.15 27.78 5.95
C LYS A 182 -26.93 27.85 4.64
N THR A 183 -28.15 27.30 4.66
CA THR A 183 -29.24 27.80 3.83
C THR A 183 -30.44 27.98 4.74
N SER A 184 -30.58 29.19 5.29
CA SER A 184 -31.78 29.63 5.98
C SER A 184 -32.99 29.47 5.05
N PRO A 185 -34.14 29.00 5.55
CA PRO A 185 -35.39 29.09 4.81
C PRO A 185 -35.82 30.56 4.78
N LEU A 186 -35.81 31.14 3.59
CA LEU A 186 -36.28 32.49 3.33
C LEU A 186 -37.64 32.37 2.61
N SER A 187 -38.67 32.87 3.30
CA SER A 187 -39.91 33.40 2.75
C SER A 187 -40.91 32.42 2.11
N GLU A 188 -41.84 31.92 2.93
CA GLU A 188 -43.26 31.87 2.53
C GLU A 188 -44.02 32.83 3.44
N LYS A 189 -44.26 34.04 2.91
CA LYS A 189 -45.31 34.93 3.35
C LYS A 189 -46.39 34.91 2.27
N GLU A 190 -47.60 35.20 2.73
CA GLU A 190 -48.85 35.48 2.02
C GLU A 190 -49.73 34.22 1.80
N GLU A 191 -50.68 33.96 2.71
CA GLU A 191 -52.01 34.60 2.81
C GLU A 191 -52.95 33.97 1.75
N ASN A 192 -53.62 32.87 2.09
CA ASN A 192 -54.93 32.84 2.74
C ASN A 192 -55.95 33.70 1.98
N ASP A 193 -56.78 33.09 1.13
CA ASP A 193 -58.22 33.36 1.14
C ASP A 193 -59.06 32.43 0.22
N HIS A 194 -60.12 31.93 0.86
CA HIS A 194 -61.48 31.70 0.38
C HIS A 194 -61.88 30.46 -0.43
N ASP A 195 -62.59 29.60 0.30
CA ASP A 195 -63.71 28.74 -0.10
C ASP A 195 -64.61 29.25 -1.25
N ASN A 196 -65.13 28.28 -2.02
CA ASN A 196 -66.57 28.01 -2.20
C ASN A 196 -66.95 27.74 -3.66
N VAL A 197 -67.37 26.50 -3.97
CA VAL A 197 -68.48 26.18 -4.90
C VAL A 197 -69.22 24.96 -4.37
#